data_AF-S3DIZ7-F1
#
_entry.id   AF-S3DIZ7-F1
#
_cell.length_a   1.000
_cell.length_b   1.000
_cell.length_c   1.000
_cell.angle_alpha   90.00
_cell.angle_beta   90.00
_cell.angle_gamma   90.00
#
_symmetry.space_group_name_H-M   'P 1'
#
loop_
_entity.id
_entity.type
_entity.pdbx_description
1 polymer ?
#
loop_
_entity_poly.entity_id
_entity_poly.type
_entity_poly.pdbx_seq_one_letter_code
_entity_poly.pdbx_strand_id
1 'polypeptide(L)'
;MHVSHVLSILATVAYVTNSQSIQNCTRTFKSTTAAAAFAALDPGWNLGNTLDAVPNEGSWNNPPAQASTLAQVKARGFKSIRIPVTWAYHFTSDSPTWQVDKTFMDRVETVVDQALALDFSVVLNVHHDSWVWADPSVANANTTMIEEKFTRLWSQIASRFSCKSSKLIFEALNEPAGSTKEHADLLNRLNTYFLDAVNRAGGHNPNRVLSLSGLNMNTELTSLYFTRPTTYPLQPWGLQFHYYSPYDFVFGAWGKTIWGSDADKASLVNDFELFHGNFSHVPTFIGEWSVSTGQTETAARWKYTDFFVSTAKKYGYSSMQWDNGNDQLDRTTGKWRDEVGIDILLAAAAGKVNSLADSTEDGSATSQFSSAYYFHKLNTPIADAQIQYILNGNTLLSITDNSTPLTPADFSITPSGLLTLSASYLSPLATAQPGLHKTLTLTFSAGAPLTLSLYVYTTPTLPVTTYNLTSLPPGDLHIPISYAGLPQVAAVKAVLADGSYLTDAWTMYLGVLQRGYWTFGEWEGEGAGLKISASGVERLRGAGQDVKLGVEFFPRVEGEAVVVRFVR
;
A
#
# COMPACT_ATOMS: atom_id res chain seq x y z
N MET A 1 -33.88 -69.11 -3.73
CA MET A 1 -34.36 -68.23 -4.80
C MET A 1 -35.02 -67.02 -4.16
N HIS A 2 -34.33 -65.88 -4.16
CA HIS A 2 -34.86 -64.53 -4.36
C HIS A 2 -33.70 -63.55 -4.16
N VAL A 3 -33.18 -63.05 -5.27
CA VAL A 3 -32.15 -62.03 -5.35
C VAL A 3 -32.88 -60.68 -5.39
N SER A 4 -32.70 -59.85 -4.37
CA SER A 4 -33.13 -58.45 -4.41
C SER A 4 -32.02 -57.61 -5.02
N HIS A 5 -32.29 -57.04 -6.19
CA HIS A 5 -31.42 -56.07 -6.86
C HIS A 5 -31.48 -54.72 -6.15
N VAL A 6 -30.32 -54.26 -5.67
CA VAL A 6 -30.06 -52.85 -5.35
C VAL A 6 -29.78 -52.14 -6.67
N LEU A 7 -30.67 -51.23 -7.07
CA LEU A 7 -30.49 -50.39 -8.26
C LEU A 7 -29.65 -49.16 -7.87
N SER A 8 -28.38 -49.16 -8.25
CA SER A 8 -27.48 -48.02 -8.14
C SER A 8 -27.87 -46.96 -9.18
N ILE A 9 -28.34 -45.79 -8.75
CA ILE A 9 -28.53 -44.64 -9.63
C ILE A 9 -27.15 -44.05 -9.93
N LEU A 10 -26.57 -44.42 -11.06
CA LEU A 10 -25.45 -43.72 -11.67
C LEU A 10 -25.98 -42.39 -12.22
N ALA A 11 -25.70 -41.29 -11.51
CA ALA A 11 -25.80 -39.95 -12.07
C ALA A 11 -24.64 -39.76 -13.06
N THR A 12 -24.87 -40.06 -14.33
CA THR A 12 -23.99 -39.63 -15.43
C THR A 12 -24.05 -38.10 -15.50
N VAL A 13 -23.05 -37.43 -14.93
CA VAL A 13 -22.75 -36.04 -15.25
C VAL A 13 -22.32 -36.03 -16.72
N ALA A 14 -23.18 -35.49 -17.59
CA ALA A 14 -22.81 -35.22 -18.96
C ALA A 14 -21.71 -34.16 -18.95
N TYR A 15 -20.45 -34.58 -19.10
CA TYR A 15 -19.38 -33.67 -19.48
C TYR A 15 -19.71 -33.14 -20.87
N VAL A 16 -20.24 -31.92 -20.94
CA VAL A 16 -20.24 -31.16 -22.18
C VAL A 16 -18.76 -30.92 -22.51
N THR A 17 -18.20 -31.76 -23.38
CA THR A 17 -16.94 -31.47 -24.07
C THR A 17 -17.24 -30.31 -25.01
N ASN A 18 -17.28 -29.09 -24.48
CA ASN A 18 -17.07 -27.93 -25.34
C ASN A 18 -15.69 -28.14 -25.96
N SER A 19 -15.63 -28.38 -27.26
CA SER A 19 -14.38 -28.28 -28.00
C SER A 19 -13.94 -26.83 -27.88
N GLN A 20 -13.19 -26.50 -26.83
CA GLN A 20 -12.44 -25.25 -26.81
C GLN A 20 -11.51 -25.34 -28.00
N SER A 21 -11.76 -24.53 -29.03
CA SER A 21 -10.81 -24.38 -30.12
C SER A 21 -9.52 -23.91 -29.48
N ILE A 22 -8.49 -24.75 -29.47
CA ILE A 22 -7.16 -24.35 -29.01
C ILE A 22 -6.79 -23.12 -29.82
N GLN A 23 -6.66 -21.98 -29.16
CA GLN A 23 -6.41 -20.73 -29.85
C GLN A 23 -5.02 -20.81 -30.49
N ASN A 24 -4.97 -20.78 -31.83
CA ASN A 24 -3.72 -20.79 -32.57
C ASN A 24 -3.04 -19.42 -32.43
N CYS A 25 -2.14 -19.31 -31.46
CA CYS A 25 -1.33 -18.12 -31.25
C CYS A 25 -0.31 -17.96 -32.38
N THR A 26 -0.38 -16.85 -33.11
CA THR A 26 0.47 -16.58 -34.28
C THR A 26 1.80 -15.92 -33.95
N ARG A 27 1.92 -15.34 -32.75
CA ARG A 27 3.16 -14.70 -32.28
C ARG A 27 4.04 -15.69 -31.53
N THR A 28 5.35 -15.56 -31.68
CA THR A 28 6.33 -16.37 -30.95
C THR A 28 6.27 -16.08 -29.45
N PHE A 29 6.07 -17.12 -28.63
CA PHE A 29 6.17 -17.01 -27.18
C PHE A 29 7.61 -17.20 -26.73
N LYS A 30 8.22 -16.11 -26.24
CA LYS A 30 9.52 -16.20 -25.58
C LYS A 30 9.31 -16.67 -24.14
N SER A 31 9.46 -17.97 -23.89
CA SER A 31 9.34 -18.52 -22.53
C SER A 31 10.34 -17.87 -21.57
N THR A 32 9.97 -17.84 -20.30
CA THR A 32 10.79 -17.31 -19.20
C THR A 32 10.68 -18.25 -18.00
N THR A 33 11.72 -18.33 -17.18
CA THR A 33 11.64 -19.05 -15.92
C THR A 33 10.83 -18.23 -14.91
N ALA A 34 10.26 -18.89 -13.90
CA ALA A 34 9.56 -18.19 -12.82
C ALA A 34 10.48 -17.20 -12.09
N ALA A 35 11.73 -17.59 -11.81
CA ALA A 35 12.73 -16.72 -11.20
C ALA A 35 12.98 -15.45 -12.04
N ALA A 36 13.15 -15.59 -13.36
CA ALA A 36 13.38 -14.43 -14.23
C ALA A 36 12.13 -13.54 -14.37
N ALA A 37 10.94 -14.13 -14.45
CA ALA A 37 9.69 -13.37 -14.48
C ALA A 37 9.46 -12.57 -13.20
N PHE A 38 9.68 -13.20 -12.04
CA PHE A 38 9.50 -12.57 -10.74
C PHE A 38 10.55 -11.49 -10.50
N ALA A 39 11.83 -11.73 -10.84
CA ALA A 39 12.88 -10.72 -10.80
C ALA A 39 12.57 -9.50 -11.69
N ALA A 40 11.87 -9.71 -12.82
CA ALA A 40 11.45 -8.63 -13.72
C ALA A 40 10.27 -7.80 -13.18
N LEU A 41 9.72 -8.14 -12.01
CA LEU A 41 8.71 -7.33 -11.34
C LEU A 41 9.33 -6.12 -10.60
N ASP A 42 10.62 -6.14 -10.24
CA ASP A 42 11.19 -5.11 -9.37
C ASP A 42 11.76 -3.89 -10.13
N PRO A 43 11.40 -2.64 -9.74
CA PRO A 43 10.29 -2.27 -8.85
C PRO A 43 8.95 -2.26 -9.59
N GLY A 44 7.88 -2.62 -8.88
CA GLY A 44 6.51 -2.67 -9.40
C GLY A 44 5.56 -1.69 -8.72
N TRP A 45 4.42 -1.44 -9.36
CA TRP A 45 3.37 -0.53 -8.88
C TRP A 45 1.99 -1.16 -9.12
N ASN A 46 1.05 -0.97 -8.19
CA ASN A 46 -0.32 -1.47 -8.29
C ASN A 46 -1.26 -0.38 -8.83
N LEU A 47 -2.08 -0.75 -9.81
CA LEU A 47 -3.21 0.08 -10.28
C LEU A 47 -4.42 -0.10 -9.34
N GLY A 48 -4.23 0.19 -8.05
CA GLY A 48 -5.25 -0.05 -7.02
C GLY A 48 -6.48 0.84 -7.17
N ASN A 49 -7.60 0.43 -6.58
CA ASN A 49 -8.89 1.12 -6.58
C ASN A 49 -9.35 1.57 -7.98
N THR A 50 -9.11 0.75 -8.99
CA THR A 50 -9.43 0.99 -10.40
C THR A 50 -10.36 -0.09 -10.93
N LEU A 51 -9.84 -1.17 -11.53
CA LEU A 51 -10.64 -2.30 -12.03
C LEU A 51 -11.08 -3.24 -10.90
N ASP A 52 -10.45 -3.12 -9.73
CA ASP A 52 -10.82 -3.74 -8.47
C ASP A 52 -11.95 -3.03 -7.74
N ALA A 53 -12.27 -1.79 -8.11
CA ALA A 53 -13.35 -1.03 -7.49
C ALA A 53 -14.70 -1.75 -7.61
N VAL A 54 -15.51 -1.62 -6.56
CA VAL A 54 -16.83 -2.26 -6.46
C VAL A 54 -17.94 -1.21 -6.59
N PRO A 55 -18.97 -1.43 -7.43
CA PRO A 55 -19.17 -2.59 -8.31
C PRO A 55 -18.49 -2.51 -9.68
N ASN A 56 -18.02 -1.34 -10.12
CA ASN A 56 -17.42 -1.15 -11.45
C ASN A 56 -16.13 -0.31 -11.37
N GLU A 57 -15.31 -0.39 -12.41
CA GLU A 57 -14.26 0.59 -12.67
C GLU A 57 -14.81 2.02 -12.60
N GLY A 58 -14.21 2.86 -11.74
CA GLY A 58 -14.70 4.22 -11.50
C GLY A 58 -15.69 4.37 -10.34
N SER A 59 -16.05 3.29 -9.63
CA SER A 59 -17.01 3.36 -8.51
C SER A 59 -16.38 3.86 -7.21
N TRP A 60 -15.06 3.80 -7.09
CA TRP A 60 -14.29 4.30 -5.96
C TRP A 60 -13.59 5.63 -6.32
N ASN A 61 -12.50 5.98 -5.65
CA ASN A 61 -11.86 7.30 -5.72
C ASN A 61 -11.15 7.61 -7.06
N ASN A 62 -10.98 6.65 -7.96
CA ASN A 62 -10.27 6.86 -9.22
C ASN A 62 -11.21 6.86 -10.42
N PRO A 63 -10.93 7.67 -11.46
CA PRO A 63 -11.56 7.46 -12.77
C PRO A 63 -11.06 6.16 -13.42
N PRO A 64 -11.71 5.70 -14.51
CA PRO A 64 -11.21 4.58 -15.30
C PRO A 64 -9.74 4.74 -15.73
N ALA A 65 -9.01 3.62 -15.75
CA ALA A 65 -7.59 3.55 -16.08
C ALA A 65 -7.28 4.27 -17.40
N GLN A 66 -6.28 5.15 -17.36
CA GLN A 66 -5.83 5.91 -18.52
C GLN A 66 -4.44 5.42 -18.96
N ALA A 67 -4.22 5.34 -20.27
CA ALA A 67 -2.91 4.99 -20.82
C ALA A 67 -1.81 6.00 -20.41
N SER A 68 -2.18 7.26 -20.20
CA SER A 68 -1.27 8.31 -19.69
C SER A 68 -0.77 8.00 -18.29
N THR A 69 -1.60 7.47 -17.39
CA THR A 69 -1.18 7.03 -16.05
C THR A 69 -0.12 5.94 -16.14
N LEU A 70 -0.34 4.92 -16.98
CA LEU A 70 0.65 3.86 -17.18
C LEU A 70 1.97 4.40 -17.77
N ALA A 71 1.89 5.34 -18.71
CA ALA A 71 3.07 5.99 -19.29
C ALA A 71 3.84 6.83 -18.25
N GLN A 72 3.15 7.53 -17.34
CA GLN A 72 3.77 8.26 -16.24
C GLN A 72 4.49 7.32 -15.27
N VAL A 73 3.86 6.21 -14.89
CA VAL A 73 4.49 5.18 -14.03
C VAL A 73 5.72 4.59 -14.72
N LYS A 74 5.65 4.33 -16.04
CA LYS A 74 6.79 3.83 -16.82
C LYS A 74 7.93 4.85 -16.85
N ALA A 75 7.61 6.10 -17.15
CA ALA A 75 8.57 7.20 -17.24
C ALA A 75 9.26 7.46 -15.90
N ARG A 76 8.56 7.21 -14.77
CA ARG A 76 9.15 7.34 -13.44
C ARG A 76 10.24 6.30 -13.18
N GLY A 77 10.17 5.13 -13.79
CA GLY A 77 11.19 4.08 -13.70
C GLY A 77 10.70 2.71 -13.23
N PHE A 78 9.40 2.54 -12.97
CA PHE A 78 8.83 1.24 -12.63
C PHE A 78 8.92 0.26 -13.81
N LYS A 79 9.13 -1.02 -13.49
CA LYS A 79 9.32 -2.09 -14.49
C LYS A 79 8.12 -3.01 -14.62
N SER A 80 7.22 -3.00 -13.64
CA SER A 80 6.01 -3.82 -13.67
C SER A 80 4.78 -3.11 -13.14
N ILE A 81 3.61 -3.60 -13.53
CA ILE A 81 2.29 -3.16 -13.08
C ILE A 81 1.49 -4.37 -12.60
N ARG A 82 0.91 -4.30 -11.42
CA ARG A 82 -0.14 -5.22 -10.98
C ARG A 82 -1.50 -4.57 -11.22
N ILE A 83 -2.36 -5.28 -11.93
CA ILE A 83 -3.70 -4.83 -12.32
C ILE A 83 -4.69 -5.66 -11.50
N PRO A 84 -5.08 -5.19 -10.31
CA PRO A 84 -6.11 -5.84 -9.52
C PRO A 84 -7.47 -5.70 -10.23
N VAL A 85 -8.25 -6.78 -10.33
CA VAL A 85 -9.56 -6.79 -11.00
C VAL A 85 -10.59 -7.54 -10.17
N THR A 86 -11.73 -6.90 -9.91
CA THR A 86 -12.87 -7.53 -9.26
C THR A 86 -13.89 -7.95 -10.31
N TRP A 87 -14.16 -9.25 -10.40
CA TRP A 87 -15.04 -9.82 -11.43
C TRP A 87 -16.47 -10.06 -10.95
N ALA A 88 -16.67 -10.04 -9.63
CA ALA A 88 -17.88 -10.47 -8.95
C ALA A 88 -19.20 -9.86 -9.48
N TYR A 89 -19.14 -8.63 -9.99
CA TYR A 89 -20.29 -7.86 -10.47
C TYR A 89 -20.46 -7.88 -11.99
N HIS A 90 -19.62 -8.65 -12.69
CA HIS A 90 -19.54 -8.67 -14.15
C HIS A 90 -19.86 -10.06 -14.72
N PHE A 91 -20.70 -10.85 -14.04
CA PHE A 91 -21.25 -12.09 -14.57
C PHE A 91 -22.63 -11.83 -15.19
N THR A 92 -22.86 -12.35 -16.40
CA THR A 92 -24.14 -12.23 -17.14
C THR A 92 -24.99 -13.49 -17.07
N SER A 93 -24.47 -14.55 -16.45
CA SER A 93 -25.20 -15.78 -16.17
C SER A 93 -24.79 -16.35 -14.82
N ASP A 94 -25.65 -17.20 -14.26
CA ASP A 94 -25.37 -17.97 -13.05
C ASP A 94 -24.75 -19.35 -13.39
N SER A 95 -24.76 -20.25 -12.39
CA SER A 95 -24.40 -21.66 -12.53
C SER A 95 -25.16 -22.35 -13.67
N PRO A 96 -24.51 -23.23 -14.46
CA PRO A 96 -23.13 -23.70 -14.31
C PRO A 96 -22.13 -22.95 -15.20
N THR A 97 -22.57 -21.91 -15.92
CA THR A 97 -21.77 -21.24 -16.96
C THR A 97 -20.94 -20.10 -16.42
N TRP A 98 -21.49 -19.30 -15.50
CA TRP A 98 -20.82 -18.12 -14.93
C TRP A 98 -20.16 -17.25 -16.00
N GLN A 99 -20.92 -16.90 -17.04
CA GLN A 99 -20.43 -16.15 -18.20
C GLN A 99 -20.01 -14.74 -17.75
N VAL A 100 -18.77 -14.35 -18.02
CA VAL A 100 -18.29 -12.98 -17.79
C VAL A 100 -18.84 -12.07 -18.88
N ASP A 101 -19.25 -10.86 -18.49
CA ASP A 101 -19.65 -9.80 -19.41
C ASP A 101 -18.53 -9.52 -20.42
N LYS A 102 -18.88 -9.56 -21.69
CA LYS A 102 -17.90 -9.43 -22.77
C LYS A 102 -17.27 -8.04 -22.76
N THR A 103 -18.06 -6.99 -22.49
CA THR A 103 -17.57 -5.61 -22.51
C THR A 103 -16.54 -5.39 -21.41
N PHE A 104 -16.80 -5.91 -20.21
CA PHE A 104 -15.85 -5.85 -19.11
C PHE A 104 -14.58 -6.66 -19.40
N MET A 105 -14.68 -7.87 -19.95
CA MET A 105 -13.51 -8.65 -20.36
C MET A 105 -12.67 -7.93 -21.43
N ASP A 106 -13.32 -7.29 -22.41
CA ASP A 106 -12.64 -6.46 -23.43
C ASP A 106 -11.95 -5.23 -22.79
N ARG A 107 -12.57 -4.64 -21.77
CA ARG A 107 -11.99 -3.52 -21.01
C ARG A 107 -10.74 -3.93 -20.24
N VAL A 108 -10.79 -5.05 -19.51
CA VAL A 108 -9.62 -5.60 -18.79
C VAL A 108 -8.49 -5.91 -19.78
N GLU A 109 -8.80 -6.53 -20.92
CA GLU A 109 -7.82 -6.80 -21.96
C GLU A 109 -7.16 -5.53 -22.49
N THR A 110 -7.94 -4.46 -22.68
CA THR A 110 -7.42 -3.16 -23.13
C THR A 110 -6.36 -2.62 -22.17
N VAL A 111 -6.60 -2.65 -20.85
CA VAL A 111 -5.65 -2.13 -19.85
C VAL A 111 -4.39 -3.01 -19.77
N VAL A 112 -4.55 -4.34 -19.84
CA VAL A 112 -3.41 -5.28 -19.91
C VAL A 112 -2.57 -5.03 -21.16
N ASP A 113 -3.19 -4.85 -22.32
CA ASP A 113 -2.48 -4.60 -23.58
C ASP A 113 -1.75 -3.26 -23.57
N GLN A 114 -2.34 -2.21 -22.97
CA GLN A 114 -1.66 -0.92 -22.79
C GLN A 114 -0.42 -1.05 -21.90
N ALA A 115 -0.50 -1.79 -20.80
CA ALA A 115 0.66 -2.03 -19.93
C ALA A 115 1.75 -2.85 -20.65
N LEU A 116 1.38 -3.93 -21.34
CA LEU A 116 2.33 -4.74 -22.12
C LEU A 116 2.96 -3.96 -23.28
N ALA A 117 2.23 -3.05 -23.92
CA ALA A 117 2.74 -2.19 -24.99
C ALA A 117 3.78 -1.17 -24.48
N LEU A 118 3.70 -0.77 -23.21
CA LEU A 118 4.72 0.02 -22.50
C LEU A 118 5.86 -0.84 -21.94
N ASP A 119 5.95 -2.10 -22.37
CA ASP A 119 6.99 -3.05 -22.00
C ASP A 119 7.02 -3.42 -20.50
N PHE A 120 5.91 -3.24 -19.78
CA PHE A 120 5.79 -3.70 -18.40
C PHE A 120 5.74 -5.23 -18.31
N SER A 121 6.32 -5.79 -17.24
CA SER A 121 5.83 -7.06 -16.68
C SER A 121 4.48 -6.80 -16.01
N VAL A 122 3.49 -7.67 -16.21
CA VAL A 122 2.10 -7.43 -15.77
C VAL A 122 1.63 -8.59 -14.91
N VAL A 123 1.06 -8.30 -13.74
CA VAL A 123 0.33 -9.26 -12.91
C VAL A 123 -1.16 -8.97 -13.04
N LEU A 124 -1.95 -9.94 -13.52
CA LEU A 124 -3.40 -9.86 -13.60
C LEU A 124 -4.01 -10.88 -12.63
N ASN A 125 -5.02 -10.48 -11.86
CA ASN A 125 -5.62 -11.34 -10.84
C ASN A 125 -7.15 -11.37 -10.86
N VAL A 126 -7.67 -12.08 -9.86
CA VAL A 126 -9.03 -12.02 -9.34
C VAL A 126 -8.91 -11.42 -7.93
N HIS A 127 -9.51 -10.26 -7.66
CA HIS A 127 -9.15 -9.41 -6.53
C HIS A 127 -10.14 -9.47 -5.35
N HIS A 128 -11.14 -8.58 -5.26
CA HIS A 128 -12.09 -8.56 -4.15
C HIS A 128 -13.16 -9.66 -4.21
N ASP A 129 -13.19 -10.44 -5.29
CA ASP A 129 -13.90 -11.71 -5.35
C ASP A 129 -13.62 -12.60 -4.12
N SER A 130 -12.42 -12.49 -3.55
CA SER A 130 -11.95 -13.17 -2.33
C SER A 130 -12.87 -13.01 -1.13
N TRP A 131 -13.44 -11.82 -0.90
CA TRP A 131 -14.39 -11.57 0.18
C TRP A 131 -15.83 -11.40 -0.33
N VAL A 132 -16.03 -11.13 -1.63
CA VAL A 132 -17.39 -10.98 -2.20
C VAL A 132 -18.09 -12.33 -2.35
N TRP A 133 -17.40 -13.37 -2.82
CA TRP A 133 -18.03 -14.68 -3.01
C TRP A 133 -17.12 -15.89 -2.78
N ALA A 134 -15.79 -15.72 -2.80
CA ALA A 134 -14.81 -16.79 -2.65
C ALA A 134 -14.23 -16.89 -1.23
N ASP A 135 -14.93 -16.37 -0.22
CA ASP A 135 -14.47 -16.36 1.17
C ASP A 135 -14.72 -17.72 1.82
N PRO A 136 -13.67 -18.50 2.15
CA PRO A 136 -13.84 -19.81 2.78
C PRO A 136 -14.17 -19.71 4.28
N SER A 137 -13.99 -18.54 4.90
CA SER A 137 -14.18 -18.30 6.33
C SER A 137 -15.61 -17.89 6.70
N VAL A 138 -16.43 -17.53 5.71
CA VAL A 138 -17.86 -17.27 5.90
C VAL A 138 -18.56 -18.55 6.39
N ALA A 139 -19.38 -18.41 7.45
CA ALA A 139 -20.14 -19.52 8.00
C ALA A 139 -21.04 -20.17 6.92
N ASN A 140 -20.94 -21.49 6.77
CA ASN A 140 -21.63 -22.27 5.74
C ASN A 140 -21.31 -21.83 4.30
N ALA A 141 -20.08 -21.38 4.03
CA ALA A 141 -19.60 -21.06 2.68
C ALA A 141 -19.96 -22.19 1.70
N ASN A 142 -20.59 -21.83 0.58
CA ASN A 142 -20.98 -22.78 -0.46
C ASN A 142 -19.77 -23.16 -1.30
N THR A 143 -18.96 -24.07 -0.78
CA THR A 143 -17.68 -24.49 -1.39
C THR A 143 -17.86 -25.03 -2.81
N THR A 144 -18.95 -25.75 -3.11
CA THR A 144 -19.26 -26.21 -4.47
C THR A 144 -19.45 -25.06 -5.45
N MET A 145 -20.20 -24.02 -5.06
CA MET A 145 -20.38 -22.83 -5.89
C MET A 145 -19.06 -22.08 -6.08
N ILE A 146 -18.29 -21.91 -5.01
CA ILE A 146 -16.98 -21.25 -5.06
C ILE A 146 -16.07 -21.95 -6.06
N GLU A 147 -15.93 -23.28 -5.96
CA GLU A 147 -15.09 -24.07 -6.85
C GLU A 147 -15.56 -24.00 -8.31
N GLU A 148 -16.87 -24.10 -8.57
CA GLU A 148 -17.44 -23.99 -9.92
C GLU A 148 -17.21 -22.60 -10.52
N LYS A 149 -17.59 -21.54 -9.80
CA LYS A 149 -17.49 -20.15 -10.26
C LYS A 149 -16.04 -19.76 -10.49
N PHE A 150 -15.13 -20.13 -9.58
CA PHE A 150 -13.70 -19.90 -9.72
C PHE A 150 -13.10 -20.60 -10.95
N THR A 151 -13.45 -21.87 -11.15
CA THR A 151 -12.99 -22.64 -12.31
C THR A 151 -13.49 -22.05 -13.62
N ARG A 152 -14.77 -21.63 -13.68
CA ARG A 152 -15.36 -21.00 -14.87
C ARG A 152 -14.79 -19.62 -15.16
N LEU A 153 -14.55 -18.81 -14.13
CA LEU A 153 -13.90 -17.52 -14.27
C LEU A 153 -12.50 -17.67 -14.87
N TRP A 154 -11.65 -18.51 -14.25
CA TRP A 154 -10.29 -18.72 -14.75
C TRP A 154 -10.24 -19.37 -16.13
N SER A 155 -11.19 -20.25 -16.46
CA SER A 155 -11.28 -20.80 -17.83
C SER A 155 -11.49 -19.69 -18.87
N GLN A 156 -12.32 -18.70 -18.57
CA GLN A 156 -12.61 -17.57 -19.48
C GLN A 156 -11.44 -16.59 -19.55
N ILE A 157 -10.84 -16.23 -18.41
CA ILE A 157 -9.65 -15.36 -18.36
C ILE A 157 -8.50 -16.03 -19.11
N ALA A 158 -8.15 -17.27 -18.77
CA ALA A 158 -7.03 -17.98 -19.40
C ALA A 158 -7.22 -18.13 -20.92
N SER A 159 -8.46 -18.41 -21.37
CA SER A 159 -8.76 -18.47 -22.80
C SER A 159 -8.55 -17.11 -23.47
N ARG A 160 -9.07 -16.03 -22.87
CA ARG A 160 -8.94 -14.68 -23.41
C ARG A 160 -7.48 -14.25 -23.59
N PHE A 161 -6.66 -14.51 -22.58
CA PHE A 161 -5.29 -14.03 -22.51
C PHE A 161 -4.25 -15.07 -22.98
N SER A 162 -4.70 -16.17 -23.61
CA SER A 162 -3.87 -17.34 -23.95
C SER A 162 -2.65 -17.02 -24.83
N CYS A 163 -2.78 -16.04 -25.73
CA CYS A 163 -1.74 -15.64 -26.68
C CYS A 163 -0.93 -14.40 -26.26
N LYS A 164 -1.10 -13.89 -25.04
CA LYS A 164 -0.32 -12.75 -24.56
C LYS A 164 1.11 -13.16 -24.21
N SER A 165 2.00 -12.17 -24.21
CA SER A 165 3.43 -12.28 -23.86
C SER A 165 3.68 -13.03 -22.55
N SER A 166 4.87 -13.61 -22.40
CA SER A 166 5.35 -14.21 -21.14
C SER A 166 5.54 -13.20 -20.02
N LYS A 167 5.52 -11.90 -20.33
CA LYS A 167 5.48 -10.80 -19.36
C LYS A 167 4.16 -10.72 -18.59
N LEU A 168 3.08 -11.35 -19.06
CA LEU A 168 1.82 -11.43 -18.34
C LEU A 168 1.83 -12.67 -17.43
N ILE A 169 1.76 -12.42 -16.12
CA ILE A 169 1.64 -13.38 -15.03
C ILE A 169 0.17 -13.40 -14.57
N PHE A 170 -0.36 -14.59 -14.31
CA PHE A 170 -1.66 -14.73 -13.66
C PHE A 170 -1.48 -15.00 -12.17
N GLU A 171 -2.20 -14.26 -11.34
CA GLU A 171 -2.32 -14.47 -9.91
C GLU A 171 -3.69 -15.03 -9.58
N ALA A 172 -3.75 -16.15 -8.85
CA ALA A 172 -4.97 -16.93 -8.66
C ALA A 172 -6.13 -16.18 -7.96
N LEU A 173 -5.87 -15.58 -6.79
CA LEU A 173 -6.86 -14.91 -5.96
C LEU A 173 -6.14 -14.02 -4.95
N ASN A 174 -6.53 -12.74 -4.86
CA ASN A 174 -6.01 -11.80 -3.86
C ASN A 174 -6.47 -12.17 -2.45
N GLU A 175 -5.58 -12.08 -1.46
CA GLU A 175 -5.87 -12.21 -0.02
C GLU A 175 -7.03 -13.18 0.33
N PRO A 176 -6.94 -14.48 -0.01
CA PRO A 176 -8.02 -15.42 0.28
C PRO A 176 -8.24 -15.51 1.79
N ALA A 177 -9.41 -15.11 2.26
CA ALA A 177 -9.68 -14.95 3.69
C ALA A 177 -9.54 -16.28 4.45
N GLY A 178 -9.16 -16.22 5.74
CA GLY A 178 -9.24 -17.36 6.66
C GLY A 178 -7.99 -17.57 7.51
N SER A 179 -8.09 -18.47 8.49
CA SER A 179 -7.03 -18.72 9.47
C SER A 179 -6.82 -20.19 9.84
N THR A 180 -7.66 -21.11 9.35
CA THR A 180 -7.61 -22.54 9.72
C THR A 180 -7.07 -23.40 8.59
N LYS A 181 -6.69 -24.64 8.92
CA LYS A 181 -6.28 -25.64 7.93
C LYS A 181 -7.39 -25.96 6.93
N GLU A 182 -8.66 -26.01 7.37
CA GLU A 182 -9.79 -26.30 6.49
C GLU A 182 -9.98 -25.22 5.42
N HIS A 183 -9.84 -23.94 5.80
CA HIS A 183 -9.86 -22.83 4.83
C HIS A 183 -8.70 -22.95 3.84
N ALA A 184 -7.50 -23.29 4.34
CA ALA A 184 -6.33 -23.47 3.50
C ALA A 184 -6.47 -24.68 2.54
N ASP A 185 -7.09 -25.77 2.97
CA ASP A 185 -7.33 -26.95 2.14
C ASP A 185 -8.26 -26.61 0.97
N LEU A 186 -9.29 -25.79 1.18
CA LEU A 186 -10.11 -25.27 0.09
C LEU A 186 -9.28 -24.38 -0.85
N LEU A 187 -8.47 -23.45 -0.35
CA LEU A 187 -7.58 -22.64 -1.18
C LEU A 187 -6.60 -23.49 -2.01
N ASN A 188 -6.01 -24.53 -1.40
CA ASN A 188 -5.11 -25.45 -2.11
C ASN A 188 -5.85 -26.21 -3.25
N ARG A 189 -7.13 -26.55 -3.08
CA ARG A 189 -7.97 -27.08 -4.17
C ARG A 189 -8.22 -26.03 -5.25
N LEU A 190 -8.56 -24.78 -4.88
CA LEU A 190 -8.72 -23.69 -5.84
C LEU A 190 -7.45 -23.46 -6.66
N ASN A 191 -6.27 -23.47 -6.03
CA ASN A 191 -4.98 -23.40 -6.74
C ASN A 191 -4.81 -24.53 -7.76
N THR A 192 -5.30 -25.74 -7.45
CA THR A 192 -5.29 -26.86 -8.40
C THR A 192 -6.22 -26.60 -9.59
N TYR A 193 -7.44 -26.11 -9.34
CA TYR A 193 -8.39 -25.77 -10.42
C TYR A 193 -7.92 -24.58 -11.27
N PHE A 194 -7.24 -23.61 -10.67
CA PHE A 194 -6.61 -22.50 -11.38
C PHE A 194 -5.58 -23.02 -12.39
N LEU A 195 -4.64 -23.87 -11.95
CA LEU A 195 -3.64 -24.48 -12.84
C LEU A 195 -4.30 -25.30 -13.95
N ASP A 196 -5.35 -26.06 -13.64
CA ASP A 196 -6.09 -26.85 -14.62
C ASP A 196 -6.79 -25.98 -15.67
N ALA A 197 -7.51 -24.94 -15.25
CA ALA A 197 -8.18 -24.00 -16.15
C ALA A 197 -7.18 -23.29 -17.07
N VAL A 198 -6.05 -22.84 -16.53
CA VAL A 198 -4.96 -22.19 -17.28
C VAL A 198 -4.37 -23.14 -18.33
N ASN A 199 -4.05 -24.38 -17.95
CA ASN A 199 -3.46 -25.34 -18.87
C ASN A 199 -4.43 -25.78 -19.97
N ARG A 200 -5.70 -26.05 -19.62
CA ARG A 200 -6.73 -26.47 -20.59
C ARG A 200 -7.05 -25.41 -21.64
N ALA A 201 -6.95 -24.14 -21.27
CA ALA A 201 -7.13 -23.04 -22.22
C ALA A 201 -6.07 -23.03 -23.34
N GLY A 202 -4.94 -23.73 -23.18
CA GLY A 202 -3.93 -23.90 -24.21
C GLY A 202 -3.21 -22.60 -24.59
N GLY A 203 -2.80 -22.48 -25.86
CA GLY A 203 -1.99 -21.36 -26.32
C GLY A 203 -0.63 -21.32 -25.62
N HIS A 204 -0.26 -20.18 -25.04
CA HIS A 204 1.00 -20.02 -24.31
C HIS A 204 0.91 -20.37 -22.81
N ASN A 205 -0.31 -20.60 -22.31
CA ASN A 205 -0.58 -20.73 -20.88
C ASN A 205 0.14 -21.89 -20.17
N PRO A 206 0.34 -23.08 -20.77
CA PRO A 206 1.14 -24.14 -20.14
C PRO A 206 2.59 -23.73 -19.81
N ASN A 207 3.10 -22.66 -20.42
CA ASN A 207 4.43 -22.10 -20.18
C ASN A 207 4.37 -20.68 -19.54
N ARG A 208 3.18 -20.17 -19.19
CA ARG A 208 2.99 -18.87 -18.55
C ARG A 208 3.34 -18.96 -17.07
N VAL A 209 4.06 -17.98 -16.54
CA VAL A 209 4.34 -17.98 -15.10
C VAL A 209 3.08 -17.69 -14.30
N LEU A 210 2.83 -18.49 -13.25
CA LEU A 210 1.70 -18.32 -12.34
C LEU A 210 2.16 -17.87 -10.95
N SER A 211 1.41 -16.97 -10.33
CA SER A 211 1.60 -16.55 -8.95
C SER A 211 0.54 -17.18 -8.05
N LEU A 212 0.98 -17.84 -6.98
CA LEU A 212 0.14 -18.46 -5.97
C LEU A 212 0.36 -17.79 -4.60
N SER A 213 -0.59 -17.97 -3.68
CA SER A 213 -0.51 -17.44 -2.31
C SER A 213 -1.15 -18.41 -1.32
N GLY A 214 -0.82 -18.23 -0.04
CA GLY A 214 -1.59 -18.78 1.07
C GLY A 214 -2.70 -17.83 1.54
N LEU A 215 -3.37 -18.21 2.63
CA LEU A 215 -4.45 -17.42 3.22
C LEU A 215 -3.98 -16.01 3.61
N ASN A 216 -4.85 -15.02 3.38
CA ASN A 216 -4.65 -13.58 3.58
C ASN A 216 -3.38 -13.02 2.92
N MET A 217 -2.72 -13.77 2.02
CA MET A 217 -1.35 -13.47 1.56
C MET A 217 -0.39 -13.22 2.73
N ASN A 218 -0.62 -13.90 3.85
CA ASN A 218 0.16 -13.79 5.07
C ASN A 218 1.30 -14.82 5.07
N THR A 219 2.49 -14.39 5.49
CA THR A 219 3.72 -15.20 5.46
C THR A 219 3.65 -16.42 6.37
N GLU A 220 3.08 -16.29 7.56
CA GLU A 220 2.94 -17.37 8.55
C GLU A 220 1.93 -18.42 8.08
N LEU A 221 0.72 -18.00 7.71
CA LEU A 221 -0.33 -18.91 7.23
C LEU A 221 0.09 -19.64 5.94
N THR A 222 0.80 -18.94 5.06
CA THR A 222 1.39 -19.57 3.87
C THR A 222 2.42 -20.63 4.28
N SER A 223 3.33 -20.32 5.20
CA SER A 223 4.33 -21.28 5.70
C SER A 223 3.70 -22.52 6.37
N LEU A 224 2.58 -22.34 7.06
CA LEU A 224 1.90 -23.42 7.78
C LEU A 224 1.10 -24.34 6.86
N TYR A 225 0.40 -23.78 5.87
CA TYR A 225 -0.68 -24.51 5.21
C TYR A 225 -0.61 -24.57 3.68
N PHE A 226 0.23 -23.76 3.02
CA PHE A 226 0.32 -23.78 1.57
C PHE A 226 0.85 -25.13 1.06
N THR A 227 0.18 -25.69 0.06
CA THR A 227 0.67 -26.85 -0.67
C THR A 227 0.63 -26.59 -2.17
N ARG A 228 1.78 -26.72 -2.84
CA ARG A 228 1.86 -26.57 -4.30
C ARG A 228 1.05 -27.68 -4.99
N PRO A 229 0.15 -27.35 -5.95
CA PRO A 229 -0.49 -28.36 -6.78
C PRO A 229 0.52 -29.19 -7.59
N THR A 230 0.25 -30.49 -7.77
CA THR A 230 1.15 -31.44 -8.44
C THR A 230 0.71 -31.87 -9.83
N THR A 231 -0.52 -31.55 -10.24
CA THR A 231 -1.11 -31.97 -11.53
C THR A 231 -0.31 -31.51 -12.75
N TYR A 232 0.31 -30.32 -12.68
CA TYR A 232 1.11 -29.72 -13.76
C TYR A 232 2.53 -29.43 -13.27
N PRO A 233 3.40 -30.46 -13.14
CA PRO A 233 4.69 -30.34 -12.45
C PRO A 233 5.68 -29.41 -13.17
N LEU A 234 5.53 -29.21 -14.48
CA LEU A 234 6.39 -28.35 -15.31
C LEU A 234 5.90 -26.90 -15.44
N GLN A 235 4.70 -26.58 -14.93
CA GLN A 235 4.20 -25.20 -14.97
C GLN A 235 5.15 -24.28 -14.19
N PRO A 236 5.69 -23.21 -14.80
CA PRO A 236 6.49 -22.24 -14.06
C PRO A 236 5.60 -21.46 -13.08
N TRP A 237 6.03 -21.35 -11.83
CA TRP A 237 5.25 -20.75 -10.75
C TRP A 237 6.14 -20.14 -9.66
N GLY A 238 5.55 -19.29 -8.82
CA GLY A 238 6.15 -18.77 -7.60
C GLY A 238 5.10 -18.35 -6.58
N LEU A 239 5.55 -17.78 -5.46
CA LEU A 239 4.72 -17.32 -4.35
C LEU A 239 4.61 -15.80 -4.26
N GLN A 240 3.51 -15.32 -3.70
CA GLN A 240 3.43 -13.94 -3.25
C GLN A 240 2.82 -13.83 -1.86
N PHE A 241 3.21 -12.76 -1.18
CA PHE A 241 2.64 -12.31 0.09
C PHE A 241 2.48 -10.79 0.07
N HIS A 242 1.67 -10.27 0.99
CA HIS A 242 1.50 -8.84 1.22
C HIS A 242 2.14 -8.44 2.55
N TYR A 243 2.61 -7.19 2.64
CA TYR A 243 3.26 -6.73 3.87
C TYR A 243 2.89 -5.29 4.22
N TYR A 244 2.10 -5.16 5.27
CA TYR A 244 1.69 -3.89 5.88
C TYR A 244 1.99 -3.90 7.37
N SER A 245 3.27 -3.96 7.72
CA SER A 245 3.71 -3.99 9.12
C SER A 245 4.85 -2.98 9.39
N PRO A 246 4.88 -2.35 10.58
CA PRO A 246 3.92 -2.54 11.66
C PRO A 246 2.62 -1.78 11.39
N TYR A 247 1.49 -2.40 11.71
CA TYR A 247 0.14 -1.89 11.40
C TYR A 247 -0.06 -0.45 11.88
N ASP A 248 0.40 -0.17 13.10
CA ASP A 248 0.27 1.13 13.74
C ASP A 248 0.93 2.26 12.94
N PHE A 249 2.05 2.00 12.28
CA PHE A 249 2.72 2.99 11.44
C PHE A 249 2.09 3.09 10.05
N VAL A 250 1.98 1.97 9.31
CA VAL A 250 1.58 2.02 7.90
C VAL A 250 0.11 2.41 7.70
N PHE A 251 -0.75 2.11 8.69
CA PHE A 251 -2.15 2.54 8.73
C PHE A 251 -2.37 3.77 9.62
N GLY A 252 -1.32 4.44 10.12
CA GLY A 252 -1.48 5.62 10.99
C GLY A 252 -2.40 5.40 12.19
N ALA A 253 -2.26 4.23 12.83
CA ALA A 253 -3.05 3.88 14.00
C ALA A 253 -2.45 4.49 15.27
N TRP A 254 -3.32 4.87 16.19
CA TRP A 254 -2.94 5.29 17.54
C TRP A 254 -1.85 6.37 17.54
N GLY A 255 -1.92 7.29 16.58
CA GLY A 255 -0.96 8.40 16.48
C GLY A 255 0.48 7.99 16.21
N LYS A 256 0.76 6.77 15.73
CA LYS A 256 2.14 6.42 15.34
C LYS A 256 2.50 7.05 14.01
N THR A 257 3.31 8.09 14.08
CA THR A 257 3.82 8.81 12.91
C THR A 257 5.29 8.52 12.62
N ILE A 258 5.96 7.75 13.49
CA ILE A 258 7.40 7.48 13.46
C ILE A 258 7.72 6.01 13.19
N TRP A 259 8.89 5.77 12.61
CA TRP A 259 9.46 4.45 12.31
C TRP A 259 10.97 4.58 12.10
N GLY A 260 11.72 3.55 12.47
CA GLY A 260 13.15 3.45 12.12
C GLY A 260 14.04 2.91 13.22
N SER A 261 13.49 2.64 14.40
CA SER A 261 14.24 2.06 15.52
C SER A 261 14.86 0.72 15.14
N ASP A 262 15.89 0.29 15.89
CA ASP A 262 16.48 -1.04 15.69
C ASP A 262 15.46 -2.16 15.85
N ALA A 263 14.46 -1.99 16.73
CA ALA A 263 13.37 -2.95 16.92
C ALA A 263 12.43 -3.02 15.69
N ASP A 264 12.09 -1.86 15.10
CA ASP A 264 11.29 -1.80 13.88
C ASP A 264 11.99 -2.54 12.74
N LYS A 265 13.28 -2.24 12.54
CA LYS A 265 14.13 -2.84 11.51
C LYS A 265 14.29 -4.35 11.72
N ALA A 266 14.56 -4.78 12.96
CA ALA A 266 14.71 -6.19 13.29
C ALA A 266 13.43 -6.99 13.03
N SER A 267 12.26 -6.43 13.35
CA SER A 267 10.97 -7.09 13.11
C SER A 267 10.75 -7.36 11.62
N LEU A 268 10.94 -6.34 10.76
CA LEU A 268 10.82 -6.51 9.31
C LEU A 268 11.81 -7.54 8.76
N VAL A 269 13.07 -7.50 9.21
CA VAL A 269 14.09 -8.47 8.78
C VAL A 269 13.69 -9.90 9.18
N ASN A 270 13.20 -10.09 10.41
CA ASN A 270 12.80 -11.39 10.93
C ASN A 270 11.63 -11.97 10.12
N ASP A 271 10.61 -11.17 9.79
CA ASP A 271 9.44 -11.64 9.04
C ASP A 271 9.83 -12.13 7.64
N PHE A 272 10.74 -11.40 6.96
CA PHE A 272 11.22 -11.79 5.63
C PHE A 272 12.15 -13.00 5.69
N GLU A 273 12.99 -13.10 6.73
CA GLU A 273 13.89 -14.22 6.96
C GLU A 273 13.14 -15.53 7.21
N LEU A 274 12.11 -15.50 8.05
CA LEU A 274 11.28 -16.66 8.36
C LEU A 274 10.59 -17.19 7.09
N PHE A 275 10.00 -16.30 6.29
CA PHE A 275 9.40 -16.71 5.02
C PHE A 275 10.46 -17.26 4.05
N HIS A 276 11.63 -16.62 3.98
CA HIS A 276 12.73 -17.06 3.10
C HIS A 276 13.23 -18.45 3.49
N GLY A 277 13.36 -18.73 4.79
CA GLY A 277 13.79 -20.04 5.29
C GLY A 277 12.91 -21.18 4.79
N ASN A 278 11.59 -20.96 4.76
CA ASN A 278 10.61 -21.97 4.32
C ASN A 278 10.52 -22.10 2.79
N PHE A 279 10.78 -21.02 2.05
CA PHE A 279 10.54 -20.95 0.60
C PHE A 279 11.74 -20.48 -0.23
N SER A 280 12.97 -20.63 0.26
CA SER A 280 14.21 -20.14 -0.39
C SER A 280 14.44 -20.64 -1.83
N HIS A 281 13.81 -21.75 -2.21
CA HIS A 281 13.88 -22.35 -3.55
C HIS A 281 12.72 -21.95 -4.47
N VAL A 282 11.77 -21.15 -3.98
CA VAL A 282 10.57 -20.71 -4.70
C VAL A 282 10.70 -19.21 -5.01
N PRO A 283 10.66 -18.80 -6.29
CA PRO A 283 10.61 -17.39 -6.65
C PRO A 283 9.45 -16.71 -5.93
N THR A 284 9.72 -15.57 -5.29
CA THR A 284 8.74 -14.86 -4.47
C THR A 284 8.75 -13.36 -4.78
N PHE A 285 7.58 -12.72 -4.76
CA PHE A 285 7.48 -11.26 -4.73
C PHE A 285 6.49 -10.79 -3.67
N ILE A 286 6.64 -9.54 -3.24
CA ILE A 286 5.72 -8.85 -2.35
C ILE A 286 4.71 -8.12 -3.24
N GLY A 287 3.48 -8.64 -3.30
CA GLY A 287 2.45 -8.14 -4.22
C GLY A 287 1.88 -6.77 -3.82
N GLU A 288 1.88 -6.49 -2.53
CA GLU A 288 1.46 -5.21 -1.98
C GLU A 288 2.25 -4.86 -0.73
N TRP A 289 2.61 -3.59 -0.67
CA TRP A 289 3.11 -2.88 0.50
C TRP A 289 2.99 -1.39 0.21
N SER A 290 2.77 -0.58 1.24
CA SER A 290 2.83 0.87 1.11
C SER A 290 2.86 1.50 2.48
N VAL A 291 3.13 2.79 2.49
CA VAL A 291 2.99 3.67 3.64
C VAL A 291 2.42 4.98 3.12
N SER A 292 1.27 5.38 3.65
CA SER A 292 0.57 6.55 3.11
C SER A 292 1.28 7.86 3.47
N THR A 293 1.26 8.79 2.52
CA THR A 293 1.90 10.11 2.64
C THR A 293 1.07 11.08 3.48
N GLY A 294 -0.21 10.78 3.73
CA GLY A 294 -1.14 11.71 4.38
C GLY A 294 -0.98 11.85 5.90
N GLN A 295 -0.48 10.80 6.55
CA GLN A 295 -0.51 10.65 8.02
C GLN A 295 0.84 10.26 8.62
N THR A 296 1.81 9.85 7.81
CA THR A 296 3.15 9.52 8.31
C THR A 296 4.10 10.70 8.24
N GLU A 297 5.03 10.77 9.20
CA GLU A 297 6.14 11.71 9.15
C GLU A 297 7.05 11.34 7.96
N THR A 298 7.46 12.34 7.19
CA THR A 298 8.15 12.15 5.92
C THR A 298 9.51 11.45 6.04
N ALA A 299 10.35 11.82 7.00
CA ALA A 299 11.64 11.17 7.18
C ALA A 299 11.48 9.70 7.65
N ALA A 300 10.52 9.42 8.55
CA ALA A 300 10.16 8.05 8.93
C ALA A 300 9.68 7.22 7.73
N ARG A 301 8.84 7.81 6.86
CA ARG A 301 8.38 7.19 5.62
C ARG A 301 9.54 6.89 4.66
N TRP A 302 10.48 7.82 4.49
CA TRP A 302 11.67 7.62 3.67
C TRP A 302 12.58 6.50 4.23
N LYS A 303 12.78 6.46 5.55
CA LYS A 303 13.51 5.36 6.22
C LYS A 303 12.82 4.01 6.00
N TYR A 304 11.50 3.94 6.15
CA TYR A 304 10.73 2.72 5.92
C TYR A 304 10.87 2.23 4.48
N THR A 305 10.66 3.12 3.50
CA THR A 305 10.76 2.80 2.07
C THR A 305 12.14 2.28 1.69
N ASP A 306 13.22 2.95 2.09
CA ASP A 306 14.59 2.50 1.82
C ASP A 306 14.87 1.12 2.42
N PHE A 307 14.55 0.96 3.71
CA PHE A 307 14.85 -0.25 4.44
C PHE A 307 14.01 -1.44 3.96
N PHE A 308 12.73 -1.22 3.68
CA PHE A 308 11.83 -2.23 3.12
C PHE A 308 12.35 -2.77 1.80
N VAL A 309 12.64 -1.88 0.83
CA VAL A 309 13.07 -2.27 -0.52
C VAL A 309 14.43 -2.94 -0.49
N SER A 310 15.37 -2.41 0.31
CA SER A 310 16.70 -3.01 0.48
C SER A 310 16.62 -4.39 1.13
N THR A 311 15.72 -4.58 2.11
CA THR A 311 15.53 -5.88 2.77
C THR A 311 14.81 -6.87 1.87
N ALA A 312 13.80 -6.45 1.10
CA ALA A 312 13.17 -7.29 0.08
C ALA A 312 14.22 -7.80 -0.92
N LYS A 313 15.07 -6.89 -1.43
CA LYS A 313 16.19 -7.24 -2.33
C LYS A 313 17.18 -8.22 -1.69
N LYS A 314 17.53 -8.04 -0.41
CA LYS A 314 18.43 -8.95 0.34
C LYS A 314 17.92 -10.40 0.31
N TYR A 315 16.61 -10.60 0.44
CA TYR A 315 15.98 -11.93 0.41
C TYR A 315 15.54 -12.39 -0.99
N GLY A 316 15.88 -11.63 -2.04
CA GLY A 316 15.54 -11.96 -3.42
C GLY A 316 14.07 -11.73 -3.78
N TYR A 317 13.36 -10.92 -3.00
CA TYR A 317 11.97 -10.56 -3.27
C TYR A 317 11.89 -9.31 -4.13
N SER A 318 11.21 -9.42 -5.27
CA SER A 318 10.71 -8.23 -5.96
C SER A 318 9.57 -7.61 -5.16
N SER A 319 9.36 -6.30 -5.30
CA SER A 319 8.28 -5.62 -4.57
C SER A 319 7.39 -4.79 -5.49
N MET A 320 6.09 -4.76 -5.19
CA MET A 320 5.12 -3.96 -5.92
C MET A 320 4.39 -3.02 -4.96
N GLN A 321 4.64 -1.71 -5.09
CA GLN A 321 4.07 -0.70 -4.21
C GLN A 321 2.55 -0.61 -4.43
N TRP A 322 1.77 -0.62 -3.36
CA TRP A 322 0.33 -0.36 -3.42
C TRP A 322 0.06 1.14 -3.55
N ASP A 323 -0.77 1.49 -4.53
CA ASP A 323 -1.23 2.85 -4.78
C ASP A 323 -2.70 2.86 -5.17
N ASN A 324 -3.55 3.20 -4.20
CA ASN A 324 -4.98 3.40 -4.38
C ASN A 324 -5.34 4.69 -5.15
N GLY A 325 -4.35 5.46 -5.62
CA GLY A 325 -4.53 6.75 -6.31
C GLY A 325 -4.62 7.98 -5.40
N ASN A 326 -4.83 7.77 -4.10
CA ASN A 326 -4.78 8.82 -3.07
C ASN A 326 -3.42 8.90 -2.36
N ASP A 327 -2.64 7.81 -2.35
CA ASP A 327 -1.39 7.75 -1.58
C ASP A 327 -0.17 8.22 -2.38
N GLN A 328 0.08 7.67 -3.57
CA GLN A 328 1.36 7.90 -4.27
C GLN A 328 1.19 8.84 -5.47
N LEU A 329 0.71 8.33 -6.61
CA LEU A 329 0.52 9.12 -7.82
C LEU A 329 -0.85 9.81 -7.80
N ASP A 330 -0.85 11.14 -7.89
CA ASP A 330 -2.06 11.87 -8.27
C ASP A 330 -2.26 11.72 -9.78
N ARG A 331 -3.20 10.85 -10.15
CA ARG A 331 -3.48 10.48 -11.54
C ARG A 331 -4.10 11.63 -12.34
N THR A 332 -4.62 12.66 -11.67
CA THR A 332 -5.20 13.85 -12.32
C THR A 332 -4.11 14.82 -12.74
N THR A 333 -3.14 15.08 -11.84
CA THR A 333 -2.05 16.04 -12.11
C THR A 333 -0.80 15.38 -12.70
N GLY A 334 -0.68 14.05 -12.60
CA GLY A 334 0.50 13.30 -13.00
C GLY A 334 1.69 13.48 -12.06
N LYS A 335 1.46 14.01 -10.86
CA LYS A 335 2.50 14.28 -9.87
C LYS A 335 2.52 13.23 -8.78
N TRP A 336 3.71 12.83 -8.35
CA TRP A 336 3.88 11.99 -7.18
C TRP A 336 3.76 12.86 -5.93
N ARG A 337 2.97 12.43 -4.94
CA ARG A 337 2.77 13.17 -3.70
C ARG A 337 4.04 13.24 -2.85
N ASP A 338 4.91 12.23 -2.96
CA ASP A 338 6.24 12.19 -2.36
C ASP A 338 7.28 11.76 -3.39
N GLU A 339 7.77 12.71 -4.19
CA GLU A 339 8.77 12.43 -5.23
C GLU A 339 10.06 11.85 -4.65
N VAL A 340 10.53 12.35 -3.51
CA VAL A 340 11.75 11.86 -2.85
C VAL A 340 11.58 10.41 -2.38
N GLY A 341 10.42 10.08 -1.79
CA GLY A 341 10.11 8.70 -1.41
C GLY A 341 10.18 7.74 -2.61
N ILE A 342 9.68 8.17 -3.76
CA ILE A 342 9.78 7.38 -5.00
C ILE A 342 11.23 7.29 -5.51
N ASP A 343 12.02 8.37 -5.44
CA ASP A 343 13.44 8.30 -5.82
C ASP A 343 14.24 7.35 -4.93
N ILE A 344 13.98 7.37 -3.62
CA ILE A 344 14.57 6.45 -2.65
C ILE A 344 14.23 5.00 -3.01
N LEU A 345 12.95 4.70 -3.27
CA LEU A 345 12.48 3.38 -3.72
C LEU A 345 13.24 2.92 -4.95
N LEU A 346 13.31 3.75 -6.00
CA LEU A 346 13.97 3.41 -7.26
C LEU A 346 15.47 3.22 -7.09
N ALA A 347 16.12 4.05 -6.27
CA ALA A 347 17.54 3.92 -5.96
C ALA A 347 17.84 2.64 -5.18
N ALA A 348 17.05 2.32 -4.15
CA ALA A 348 17.18 1.09 -3.36
C ALA A 348 16.93 -0.16 -4.23
N ALA A 349 15.90 -0.14 -5.08
CA ALA A 349 15.63 -1.22 -6.04
C ALA A 349 16.80 -1.42 -7.03
N ALA A 350 17.46 -0.32 -7.44
CA ALA A 350 18.69 -0.36 -8.23
C ALA A 350 19.94 -0.80 -7.45
N GLY A 351 19.83 -1.06 -6.14
CA GLY A 351 20.95 -1.46 -5.26
C GLY A 351 21.88 -0.31 -4.88
N LYS A 352 21.42 0.94 -5.01
CA LYS A 352 22.17 2.11 -4.52
C LYS A 352 21.90 2.30 -3.04
N VAL A 353 22.93 2.74 -2.32
CA VAL A 353 22.81 3.13 -0.90
C VAL A 353 22.36 4.59 -0.83
N ASN A 354 21.21 4.82 -0.18
CA ASN A 354 20.67 6.16 0.01
C ASN A 354 21.22 6.79 1.29
N SER A 355 21.52 8.10 1.25
CA SER A 355 21.47 8.91 2.47
C SER A 355 20.01 9.15 2.85
N LEU A 356 19.71 9.30 4.14
CA LEU A 356 18.35 9.48 4.63
C LEU A 356 18.25 10.67 5.58
N ALA A 357 17.08 11.32 5.58
CA ALA A 357 16.72 12.25 6.65
C ALA A 357 16.53 11.47 7.95
N ASP A 358 17.03 12.02 9.06
CA ASP A 358 16.77 11.45 10.38
C ASP A 358 15.47 11.99 10.98
N SER A 359 14.90 11.27 11.94
CA SER A 359 13.70 11.67 12.68
C SER A 359 13.61 10.92 14.00
N THR A 360 12.72 11.37 14.88
CA THR A 360 12.43 10.69 16.15
C THR A 360 12.08 9.21 15.93
N GLU A 361 12.73 8.31 16.66
CA GLU A 361 12.47 6.86 16.66
C GLU A 361 12.00 6.35 18.02
N ASP A 362 12.13 7.16 19.07
CA ASP A 362 11.71 6.82 20.43
C ASP A 362 10.19 7.01 20.58
N GLY A 363 9.48 5.89 20.75
CA GLY A 363 8.03 5.88 20.98
C GLY A 363 7.59 6.59 22.28
N SER A 364 8.51 6.81 23.22
CA SER A 364 8.25 7.54 24.47
C SER A 364 8.49 9.05 24.38
N ALA A 365 9.01 9.54 23.25
CA ALA A 365 9.33 10.95 23.07
C ALA A 365 8.09 11.85 23.25
N THR A 366 8.30 12.99 23.94
CA THR A 366 7.27 14.01 24.15
C THR A 366 7.25 15.06 23.02
N SER A 367 8.21 15.00 22.11
CA SER A 367 8.26 15.83 20.91
C SER A 367 8.91 15.07 19.74
N GLN A 368 8.53 15.44 18.53
CA GLN A 368 9.07 14.87 17.30
C GLN A 368 9.89 15.89 16.53
N PHE A 369 11.04 15.44 16.04
CA PHE A 369 11.82 16.17 15.03
C PHE A 369 11.87 15.36 13.74
N SER A 370 12.18 16.05 12.65
CA SER A 370 12.37 15.49 11.32
C SER A 370 13.44 16.29 10.61
N SER A 371 14.26 15.62 9.82
CA SER A 371 15.27 16.24 8.95
C SER A 371 14.81 16.35 7.49
N ALA A 372 13.56 15.96 7.21
CA ALA A 372 12.85 16.37 5.99
C ALA A 372 12.35 17.83 6.09
N TYR A 373 12.29 18.37 7.31
CA TYR A 373 11.78 19.70 7.62
C TYR A 373 12.73 20.49 8.50
N TYR A 374 12.72 21.81 8.35
CA TYR A 374 13.19 22.74 9.38
C TYR A 374 12.01 23.61 9.80
N PHE A 375 11.64 23.57 11.08
CA PHE A 375 10.54 24.35 11.62
C PHE A 375 11.05 25.52 12.46
N HIS A 376 10.85 26.74 11.96
CA HIS A 376 11.09 27.97 12.72
C HIS A 376 9.80 28.46 13.38
N LYS A 377 9.77 28.56 14.71
CA LYS A 377 8.61 29.09 15.44
C LYS A 377 8.54 30.60 15.26
N LEU A 378 7.39 31.11 14.82
CA LEU A 378 7.15 32.53 14.60
C LEU A 378 7.50 33.36 15.84
N ASN A 379 8.13 34.52 15.64
CA ASN A 379 8.56 35.46 16.69
C ASN A 379 9.61 34.89 17.67
N THR A 380 10.40 33.90 17.26
CA THR A 380 11.56 33.43 18.02
C THR A 380 12.87 33.89 17.35
N PRO A 381 13.97 34.07 18.11
CA PRO A 381 15.26 34.43 17.51
C PRO A 381 15.75 33.40 16.49
N ILE A 382 16.33 33.86 15.38
CA ILE A 382 17.03 33.00 14.42
C ILE A 382 18.41 32.65 14.98
N ALA A 383 18.76 31.37 14.91
CA ALA A 383 20.08 30.84 15.24
C ALA A 383 20.52 29.85 14.15
N ASP A 384 21.75 29.37 14.23
CA ASP A 384 22.22 28.28 13.39
C ASP A 384 21.34 27.04 13.62
N ALA A 385 20.86 26.44 12.53
CA ALA A 385 20.01 25.26 12.60
C ALA A 385 20.84 23.98 12.44
N GLN A 386 20.69 23.05 13.38
CA GLN A 386 21.33 21.74 13.36
C GLN A 386 20.33 20.68 12.91
N ILE A 387 20.66 19.95 11.84
CA ILE A 387 19.77 19.00 11.16
C ILE A 387 20.56 17.73 10.88
N GLN A 388 20.11 16.59 11.40
CA GLN A 388 20.87 15.34 11.36
C GLN A 388 20.46 14.49 10.15
N TYR A 389 21.44 14.07 9.36
CA TYR A 389 21.23 13.12 8.27
C TYR A 389 21.95 11.80 8.55
N ILE A 390 21.38 10.71 8.07
CA ILE A 390 22.01 9.39 8.07
C ILE A 390 22.72 9.24 6.72
N LEU A 391 24.04 9.39 6.71
CA LEU A 391 24.80 9.41 5.44
C LEU A 391 25.02 8.02 4.82
N ASN A 392 24.93 6.94 5.59
CA ASN A 392 25.13 5.56 5.10
C ASN A 392 26.42 5.38 4.25
N GLY A 393 27.50 6.07 4.61
CA GLY A 393 28.78 6.03 3.89
C GLY A 393 28.88 6.96 2.68
N ASN A 394 27.83 7.69 2.33
CA ASN A 394 27.86 8.74 1.31
C ASN A 394 28.41 10.06 1.86
N THR A 395 28.71 10.99 0.96
CA THR A 395 29.06 12.38 1.27
C THR A 395 28.07 13.34 0.61
N LEU A 396 27.72 14.41 1.30
CA LEU A 396 26.96 15.51 0.69
C LEU A 396 27.84 16.24 -0.32
N LEU A 397 27.34 16.42 -1.55
CA LEU A 397 28.05 17.11 -2.64
C LEU A 397 27.62 18.56 -2.78
N SER A 398 26.31 18.83 -2.68
CA SER A 398 25.77 20.17 -2.84
C SER A 398 24.39 20.30 -2.18
N ILE A 399 24.07 21.53 -1.77
CA ILE A 399 22.72 21.96 -1.44
C ILE A 399 22.34 23.04 -2.42
N THR A 400 21.16 22.94 -3.03
CA THR A 400 20.61 24.00 -3.88
C THR A 400 19.29 24.53 -3.32
N ASP A 401 19.13 25.84 -3.35
CA ASP A 401 17.83 26.51 -3.23
C ASP A 401 17.28 26.68 -4.64
N ASN A 402 16.31 25.85 -5.01
CA ASN A 402 15.95 25.62 -6.40
C ASN A 402 17.19 25.22 -7.23
N SER A 403 17.60 26.05 -8.18
CA SER A 403 18.80 25.86 -9.00
C SER A 403 20.02 26.64 -8.50
N THR A 404 19.90 27.41 -7.42
CA THR A 404 21.00 28.24 -6.89
C THR A 404 21.79 27.44 -5.84
N PRO A 405 23.09 27.17 -6.06
CA PRO A 405 23.91 26.48 -5.06
C PRO A 405 24.13 27.34 -3.81
N LEU A 406 24.02 26.73 -2.64
CA LEU A 406 24.48 27.33 -1.39
C LEU A 406 26.01 27.31 -1.33
N THR A 407 26.57 28.27 -0.58
CA THR A 407 28.01 28.45 -0.40
C THR A 407 28.47 27.94 0.98
N PRO A 408 29.77 27.78 1.23
CA PRO A 408 30.29 27.45 2.56
C PRO A 408 29.99 28.47 3.66
N ALA A 409 29.51 29.68 3.32
CA ALA A 409 29.02 30.65 4.30
C ALA A 409 27.57 30.38 4.74
N ASP A 410 26.81 29.64 3.91
CA ASP A 410 25.41 29.33 4.16
C ASP A 410 25.24 28.05 4.97
N PHE A 411 26.16 27.08 4.79
CA PHE A 411 26.09 25.81 5.49
C PHE A 411 27.45 25.11 5.69
N SER A 412 27.46 24.17 6.62
CA SER A 412 28.51 23.15 6.75
C SER A 412 27.90 21.81 7.13
N ILE A 413 28.58 20.70 6.84
CA ILE A 413 28.17 19.37 7.28
C ILE A 413 29.34 18.60 7.85
N THR A 414 29.11 17.90 8.96
CA THR A 414 30.12 17.03 9.57
C THR A 414 30.14 15.64 8.91
N PRO A 415 31.23 14.86 9.08
CA PRO A 415 31.26 13.47 8.61
C PRO A 415 30.19 12.56 9.24
N SER A 416 29.67 12.92 10.42
CA SER A 416 28.55 12.20 11.06
C SER A 416 27.19 12.60 10.51
N GLY A 417 27.12 13.51 9.53
CA GLY A 417 25.86 13.92 8.90
C GLY A 417 25.13 15.09 9.57
N LEU A 418 25.73 15.75 10.57
CA LEU A 418 25.16 16.94 11.17
C LEU A 418 25.33 18.13 10.22
N LEU A 419 24.24 18.51 9.53
CA LEU A 419 24.14 19.72 8.72
C LEU A 419 23.89 20.92 9.63
N THR A 420 24.67 21.99 9.44
CA THR A 420 24.43 23.30 10.05
C THR A 420 24.08 24.31 8.97
N LEU A 421 22.87 24.87 8.99
CA LEU A 421 22.50 26.04 8.20
C LEU A 421 22.75 27.31 9.03
N SER A 422 23.41 28.30 8.44
CA SER A 422 23.79 29.50 9.19
C SER A 422 22.59 30.39 9.52
N ALA A 423 22.64 31.06 10.68
CA ALA A 423 21.65 32.05 11.09
C ALA A 423 21.51 33.17 10.04
N SER A 424 22.60 33.53 9.37
CA SER A 424 22.59 34.51 8.27
C SER A 424 21.71 34.04 7.11
N TYR A 425 21.86 32.78 6.69
CA TYR A 425 21.04 32.18 5.63
C TYR A 425 19.56 32.08 6.03
N LEU A 426 19.29 31.77 7.30
CA LEU A 426 17.94 31.62 7.84
C LEU A 426 17.28 32.95 8.24
N SER A 427 18.03 34.06 8.29
CA SER A 427 17.54 35.36 8.76
C SER A 427 16.24 35.87 8.11
N PRO A 428 15.93 35.59 6.81
CA PRO A 428 14.65 36.00 6.23
C PRO A 428 13.43 35.37 6.90
N LEU A 429 13.59 34.25 7.61
CA LEU A 429 12.49 33.56 8.29
C LEU A 429 12.01 34.29 9.56
N ALA A 430 12.83 35.19 10.14
CA ALA A 430 12.51 35.89 11.39
C ALA A 430 11.21 36.73 11.32
N THR A 431 10.91 37.28 10.15
CA THR A 431 9.76 38.17 9.91
C THR A 431 8.76 37.58 8.92
N ALA A 432 8.95 36.32 8.55
CA ALA A 432 8.15 35.65 7.56
C ALA A 432 6.79 35.18 8.13
N GLN A 433 5.77 35.15 7.28
CA GLN A 433 4.47 34.60 7.66
C GLN A 433 4.53 33.07 7.79
N PRO A 434 3.67 32.43 8.60
CA PRO A 434 3.60 30.98 8.69
C PRO A 434 3.35 30.30 7.33
N GLY A 435 4.02 29.18 7.08
CA GLY A 435 3.94 28.42 5.84
C GLY A 435 5.31 27.93 5.34
N LEU A 436 5.31 27.29 4.17
CA LEU A 436 6.51 26.87 3.45
C LEU A 436 7.23 28.07 2.84
N HIS A 437 8.53 28.19 3.07
CA HIS A 437 9.36 29.28 2.52
C HIS A 437 10.33 28.81 1.45
N LYS A 438 11.00 27.68 1.68
CA LYS A 438 11.99 27.13 0.77
C LYS A 438 11.98 25.61 0.83
N THR A 439 12.32 24.98 -0.28
CA THR A 439 12.66 23.55 -0.32
C THR A 439 14.05 23.43 -0.91
N LEU A 440 15.00 23.03 -0.08
CA LEU A 440 16.38 22.82 -0.49
C LEU A 440 16.52 21.40 -1.04
N THR A 441 17.31 21.24 -2.10
CA THR A 441 17.67 19.92 -2.63
C THR A 441 19.08 19.56 -2.18
N LEU A 442 19.23 18.43 -1.51
CA LEU A 442 20.50 17.91 -1.04
C LEU A 442 20.92 16.77 -1.96
N THR A 443 22.08 16.91 -2.62
CA THR A 443 22.63 15.89 -3.52
C THR A 443 23.80 15.19 -2.85
N PHE A 444 23.79 13.86 -2.85
CA PHE A 444 24.81 13.01 -2.24
C PHE A 444 25.65 12.29 -3.30
N SER A 445 26.77 11.69 -2.89
CA SER A 445 27.67 10.92 -3.75
C SER A 445 27.01 9.71 -4.44
N ALA A 446 25.96 9.15 -3.83
CA ALA A 446 25.14 8.09 -4.41
C ALA A 446 23.72 8.15 -3.84
N GLY A 447 22.83 7.32 -4.38
CA GLY A 447 21.42 7.26 -3.97
C GLY A 447 20.58 8.41 -4.54
N ALA A 448 19.39 8.56 -3.96
CA ALA A 448 18.45 9.64 -4.26
C ALA A 448 18.90 10.98 -3.65
N PRO A 449 18.67 12.12 -4.33
CA PRO A 449 18.69 13.41 -3.66
C PRO A 449 17.56 13.48 -2.63
N LEU A 450 17.78 14.22 -1.55
CA LEU A 450 16.77 14.49 -0.53
C LEU A 450 16.30 15.93 -0.62
N THR A 451 15.16 16.23 0.02
CA THR A 451 14.72 17.60 0.22
C THR A 451 14.67 17.97 1.68
N LEU A 452 14.91 19.25 1.96
CA LEU A 452 14.73 19.89 3.26
C LEU A 452 13.80 21.09 3.09
N SER A 453 12.59 20.99 3.65
CA SER A 453 11.59 22.06 3.55
C SER A 453 11.61 22.97 4.78
N LEU A 454 11.81 24.26 4.57
CA LEU A 454 11.90 25.28 5.60
C LEU A 454 10.52 25.90 5.82
N TYR A 455 9.96 25.65 7.00
CA TYR A 455 8.66 26.17 7.43
C TYR A 455 8.84 27.22 8.52
N VAL A 456 8.03 28.27 8.44
CA VAL A 456 7.71 29.09 9.62
C VAL A 456 6.37 28.60 10.15
N TYR A 457 6.24 28.43 11.46
CA TYR A 457 5.01 27.92 12.04
C TYR A 457 4.58 28.64 13.31
N THR A 458 3.29 28.58 13.58
CA THR A 458 2.66 28.89 14.87
C THR A 458 1.49 27.92 15.07
N THR A 459 0.80 27.97 16.21
CA THR A 459 -0.35 27.10 16.47
C THR A 459 -1.46 27.33 15.44
N PRO A 460 -1.90 26.30 14.70
CA PRO A 460 -3.07 26.40 13.82
C PRO A 460 -4.34 26.81 14.59
N THR A 461 -5.31 27.39 13.90
CA THR A 461 -6.58 27.78 14.53
C THR A 461 -7.78 27.08 13.90
N LEU A 462 -8.80 26.82 14.71
CA LEU A 462 -10.06 26.23 14.28
C LEU A 462 -11.15 27.30 14.38
N PRO A 463 -11.81 27.68 13.26
CA PRO A 463 -12.92 28.63 13.30
C PRO A 463 -14.11 28.13 14.12
N VAL A 464 -14.27 26.80 14.21
CA VAL A 464 -15.29 26.13 15.01
C VAL A 464 -14.61 25.16 15.97
N THR A 465 -14.81 25.37 17.27
CA THR A 465 -14.19 24.57 18.33
C THR A 465 -15.21 23.79 19.15
N THR A 466 -16.51 23.93 18.87
CA THR A 466 -17.57 23.23 19.59
C THR A 466 -18.65 22.75 18.62
N TYR A 467 -19.02 21.47 18.73
CA TYR A 467 -20.10 20.82 17.99
C TYR A 467 -21.07 20.15 18.97
N ASN A 468 -22.36 20.11 18.65
CA ASN A 468 -23.33 19.35 19.44
C ASN A 468 -23.43 17.92 18.89
N LEU A 469 -23.25 16.92 19.76
CA LEU A 469 -23.28 15.49 19.43
C LEU A 469 -24.60 15.05 18.78
N THR A 470 -25.71 15.63 19.23
CA THR A 470 -27.06 15.30 18.72
C THR A 470 -27.36 15.93 17.36
N SER A 471 -26.56 16.91 16.92
CA SER A 471 -26.72 17.62 15.65
C SER A 471 -25.62 17.29 14.63
N LEU A 472 -24.81 16.25 14.85
CA LEU A 472 -23.79 15.83 13.89
C LEU A 472 -24.44 15.26 12.62
N PRO A 473 -23.83 15.48 11.43
CA PRO A 473 -24.36 14.96 10.19
C PRO A 473 -24.44 13.43 10.19
N PRO A 474 -25.29 12.81 9.36
CA PRO A 474 -25.33 11.36 9.19
C PRO A 474 -24.16 10.79 8.38
N GLY A 475 -23.33 11.66 7.78
CA GLY A 475 -22.13 11.28 7.02
C GLY A 475 -20.88 11.94 7.59
N ASP A 476 -19.92 12.21 6.72
CA ASP A 476 -18.65 12.84 7.09
C ASP A 476 -18.87 14.25 7.70
N LEU A 477 -18.10 14.57 8.72
CA LEU A 477 -18.01 15.90 9.31
C LEU A 477 -16.70 16.56 8.90
N HIS A 478 -16.77 17.74 8.30
CA HIS A 478 -15.61 18.53 7.94
C HIS A 478 -15.40 19.66 8.97
N ILE A 479 -14.20 19.68 9.57
CA ILE A 479 -13.77 20.68 10.54
C ILE A 479 -12.74 21.57 9.86
N PRO A 480 -13.07 22.85 9.56
CA PRO A 480 -12.13 23.76 8.92
C PRO A 480 -10.89 24.00 9.79
N ILE A 481 -9.71 24.02 9.17
CA ILE A 481 -8.44 24.33 9.84
C ILE A 481 -7.79 25.51 9.11
N SER A 482 -7.49 26.57 9.86
CA SER A 482 -6.57 27.61 9.42
C SER A 482 -5.15 27.16 9.76
N TYR A 483 -4.51 26.44 8.83
CA TYR A 483 -3.14 25.97 8.99
C TYR A 483 -2.17 27.15 9.13
N ALA A 484 -1.14 26.98 9.96
CA ALA A 484 -0.13 27.98 10.23
C ALA A 484 1.27 27.34 10.27
N GLY A 485 1.65 26.67 9.20
CA GLY A 485 2.87 25.86 9.11
C GLY A 485 2.77 24.82 7.98
N LEU A 486 3.18 23.58 8.24
CA LEU A 486 2.92 22.45 7.35
C LEU A 486 1.41 22.13 7.38
N PRO A 487 0.69 22.20 6.23
CA PRO A 487 -0.75 21.96 6.19
C PRO A 487 -1.10 20.47 6.26
N GLN A 488 -0.78 19.83 7.38
CA GLN A 488 -0.98 18.40 7.61
C GLN A 488 -1.36 18.14 9.07
N VAL A 489 -2.51 17.50 9.28
CA VAL A 489 -2.86 16.91 10.57
C VAL A 489 -1.99 15.69 10.79
N ALA A 490 -1.32 15.64 11.94
CA ALA A 490 -0.41 14.57 12.27
C ALA A 490 -1.11 13.42 13.01
N ALA A 491 -2.00 13.74 13.95
CA ALA A 491 -2.77 12.75 14.71
C ALA A 491 -3.99 13.39 15.38
N VAL A 492 -5.00 12.57 15.72
CA VAL A 492 -6.19 13.01 16.46
C VAL A 492 -6.35 12.17 17.73
N LYS A 493 -6.33 12.83 18.89
CA LYS A 493 -6.56 12.21 20.21
C LYS A 493 -8.00 12.38 20.65
N ALA A 494 -8.66 11.31 21.07
CA ALA A 494 -10.06 11.36 21.49
C ALA A 494 -10.23 10.98 22.98
N VAL A 495 -10.59 11.97 23.80
CA VAL A 495 -10.72 11.81 25.26
C VAL A 495 -12.14 12.14 25.71
N LEU A 496 -12.70 11.27 26.55
CA LEU A 496 -14.02 11.42 27.16
C LEU A 496 -13.98 12.40 28.36
N ALA A 497 -15.13 12.89 28.78
CA ALA A 497 -15.24 13.85 29.89
C ALA A 497 -14.65 13.33 31.22
N ASP A 498 -14.75 12.02 31.47
CA ASP A 498 -14.16 11.34 32.62
C ASP A 498 -12.64 11.09 32.53
N GLY A 499 -12.01 11.46 31.40
CA GLY A 499 -10.58 11.28 31.15
C GLY A 499 -10.18 9.96 30.49
N SER A 500 -11.12 9.04 30.27
CA SER A 500 -10.88 7.81 29.50
C SER A 500 -10.83 8.06 27.99
N TYR A 501 -10.40 7.08 27.21
CA TYR A 501 -10.29 7.20 25.75
C TYR A 501 -11.53 6.68 25.05
N LEU A 502 -11.95 7.39 23.99
CA LEU A 502 -13.18 7.06 23.26
C LEU A 502 -13.10 5.70 22.56
N THR A 503 -11.94 5.34 22.04
CA THR A 503 -11.64 4.02 21.47
C THR A 503 -10.29 3.52 21.97
N ASP A 504 -10.07 2.20 21.84
CA ASP A 504 -8.78 1.55 22.11
C ASP A 504 -8.18 1.94 23.46
N ALA A 505 -8.96 1.80 24.55
CA ALA A 505 -8.54 2.21 25.90
C ALA A 505 -7.20 1.60 26.36
N TRP A 506 -6.83 0.43 25.83
CA TRP A 506 -5.54 -0.22 26.08
C TRP A 506 -4.34 0.63 25.63
N THR A 507 -4.53 1.58 24.70
CA THR A 507 -3.47 2.51 24.26
C THR A 507 -2.92 3.38 25.40
N MET A 508 -3.53 3.38 26.59
CA MET A 508 -2.97 3.99 27.80
C MET A 508 -1.55 3.51 28.16
N TYR A 509 -1.13 2.35 27.66
CA TYR A 509 0.21 1.80 27.85
C TYR A 509 1.23 2.25 26.78
N LEU A 510 0.78 2.95 25.73
CA LEU A 510 1.66 3.51 24.71
C LEU A 510 2.26 4.85 25.15
N GLY A 511 3.27 5.32 24.41
CA GLY A 511 3.91 6.60 24.65
C GLY A 511 2.94 7.78 24.55
N VAL A 512 3.38 8.96 25.04
CA VAL A 512 2.48 10.10 25.24
C VAL A 512 1.84 10.61 23.95
N LEU A 513 2.55 10.47 22.83
CA LEU A 513 2.10 10.81 21.47
C LEU A 513 1.34 9.66 20.78
N GLN A 514 1.02 8.58 21.49
CA GLN A 514 0.24 7.45 20.96
C GLN A 514 -0.96 7.03 21.83
N ARG A 515 -0.96 7.36 23.13
CA ARG A 515 -2.06 7.01 24.04
C ARG A 515 -3.35 7.79 23.75
N GLY A 516 -4.42 7.07 23.44
CA GLY A 516 -5.77 7.62 23.21
C GLY A 516 -5.98 8.26 21.84
N TYR A 517 -5.14 7.96 20.84
CA TYR A 517 -5.28 8.47 19.48
C TYR A 517 -6.10 7.53 18.62
N TRP A 518 -6.86 8.11 17.71
CA TRP A 518 -7.66 7.40 16.73
C TRP A 518 -6.82 6.85 15.59
N THR A 519 -7.37 5.82 14.96
CA THR A 519 -6.79 5.24 13.74
C THR A 519 -7.23 6.06 12.53
N PHE A 520 -6.31 6.26 11.58
CA PHE A 520 -6.63 6.85 10.28
C PHE A 520 -7.82 6.12 9.62
N GLY A 521 -8.66 6.88 8.91
CA GLY A 521 -9.93 6.39 8.36
C GLY A 521 -11.13 6.68 9.27
N GLU A 522 -10.94 6.79 10.59
CA GLU A 522 -11.92 7.47 11.48
C GLU A 522 -11.82 8.99 11.32
N TRP A 523 -10.62 9.43 10.98
CA TRP A 523 -10.28 10.79 10.62
C TRP A 523 -9.31 10.79 9.43
N GLU A 524 -9.35 11.86 8.64
CA GLU A 524 -8.41 12.09 7.54
C GLU A 524 -8.08 13.59 7.45
N GLY A 525 -6.81 13.92 7.21
CA GLY A 525 -6.41 15.29 6.93
C GLY A 525 -6.89 15.73 5.54
N GLU A 526 -7.36 16.96 5.42
CA GLU A 526 -7.73 17.60 4.16
C GLU A 526 -6.93 18.90 3.98
N GLY A 527 -6.75 19.34 2.73
CA GLY A 527 -5.98 20.56 2.42
C GLY A 527 -6.52 21.83 3.11
N ALA A 528 -7.80 21.85 3.47
CA ALA A 528 -8.46 22.96 4.18
C ALA A 528 -9.03 22.59 5.56
N GLY A 529 -8.74 21.37 6.06
CA GLY A 529 -9.38 20.92 7.30
C GLY A 529 -9.06 19.50 7.75
N LEU A 530 -9.94 19.00 8.60
CA LEU A 530 -9.97 17.64 9.11
C LEU A 530 -11.33 17.04 8.80
N LYS A 531 -11.34 15.90 8.12
CA LYS A 531 -12.53 15.07 7.95
C LYS A 531 -12.61 14.09 9.10
N ILE A 532 -13.74 14.06 9.80
CA ILE A 532 -14.14 12.92 10.62
C ILE A 532 -15.07 12.08 9.76
N SER A 533 -14.68 10.85 9.45
CA SER A 533 -15.47 10.00 8.57
C SER A 533 -16.82 9.67 9.22
N ALA A 534 -17.79 9.21 8.44
CA ALA A 534 -19.07 8.74 8.94
C ALA A 534 -18.91 7.76 10.12
N SER A 535 -17.92 6.85 10.04
CA SER A 535 -17.61 5.93 11.15
C SER A 535 -17.11 6.67 12.41
N GLY A 536 -16.25 7.67 12.27
CA GLY A 536 -15.81 8.52 13.38
C GLY A 536 -16.96 9.35 13.97
N VAL A 537 -17.89 9.83 13.13
CA VAL A 537 -19.09 10.54 13.57
C VAL A 537 -20.02 9.64 14.38
N GLU A 538 -20.24 8.40 13.94
CA GLU A 538 -21.02 7.41 14.71
C GLU A 538 -20.38 7.13 16.08
N ARG A 539 -19.05 7.03 16.14
CA ARG A 539 -18.35 6.86 17.43
C ARG A 539 -18.53 8.05 18.36
N LEU A 540 -18.47 9.28 17.84
CA LEU A 540 -18.74 10.49 18.63
C LEU A 540 -20.17 10.46 19.18
N ARG A 541 -21.16 10.16 18.32
CA ARG A 541 -22.57 10.09 18.73
C ARG A 541 -22.80 9.01 19.80
N GLY A 542 -22.09 7.89 19.69
CA GLY A 542 -22.13 6.76 20.62
C GLY A 542 -21.40 6.97 21.95
N ALA A 543 -20.66 8.08 22.13
CA ALA A 543 -19.79 8.29 23.30
C ALA A 543 -20.53 8.37 24.65
N GLY A 544 -21.81 8.77 24.66
CA GLY A 544 -22.64 8.88 25.86
C GLY A 544 -22.30 10.05 26.81
N GLN A 545 -21.19 10.74 26.57
CA GLN A 545 -20.70 11.91 27.32
C GLN A 545 -19.92 12.85 26.38
N ASP A 546 -19.53 14.03 26.88
CA ASP A 546 -18.74 14.98 26.09
C ASP A 546 -17.40 14.37 25.66
N VAL A 547 -16.97 14.72 24.44
CA VAL A 547 -15.69 14.28 23.85
C VAL A 547 -14.82 15.50 23.55
N LYS A 548 -13.51 15.38 23.84
CA LYS A 548 -12.49 16.31 23.39
C LYS A 548 -11.63 15.63 22.33
N LEU A 549 -11.63 16.19 21.12
CA LEU A 549 -10.65 15.83 20.10
C LEU A 549 -9.46 16.80 20.16
N GLY A 550 -8.28 16.29 20.49
CA GLY A 550 -7.02 17.01 20.37
C GLY A 550 -6.42 16.76 18.99
N VAL A 551 -6.37 17.80 18.15
CA VAL A 551 -5.82 17.76 16.80
C VAL A 551 -4.36 18.21 16.85
N GLU A 552 -3.45 17.34 16.45
CA GLU A 552 -2.01 17.61 16.43
C GLU A 552 -1.49 17.86 15.03
N PHE A 553 -0.41 18.64 14.96
CA PHE A 553 0.25 19.05 13.73
C PHE A 553 1.76 18.83 13.88
N PHE A 554 2.48 18.81 12.76
CA PHE A 554 3.94 18.77 12.78
C PHE A 554 4.54 20.20 12.97
N PRO A 555 5.62 20.36 13.75
CA PRO A 555 6.26 19.35 14.58
C PRO A 555 5.36 18.96 15.76
N ARG A 556 5.27 17.66 16.07
CA ARG A 556 4.41 17.19 17.17
C ARG A 556 5.09 17.45 18.50
N VAL A 557 4.39 18.13 19.40
CA VAL A 557 4.86 18.43 20.76
C VAL A 557 3.71 18.16 21.72
N GLU A 558 3.96 17.39 22.79
CA GLU A 558 2.97 17.11 23.80
C GLU A 558 2.41 18.42 24.39
N GLY A 559 1.08 18.54 24.39
CA GLY A 559 0.38 19.70 24.92
C GLY A 559 0.15 20.86 23.94
N GLU A 560 0.65 20.79 22.70
CA GLU A 560 0.40 21.82 21.67
C GLU A 560 -0.81 21.52 20.75
N ALA A 561 -1.61 20.48 21.06
CA ALA A 561 -2.79 20.12 20.29
C ALA A 561 -3.90 21.20 20.35
N VAL A 562 -4.59 21.40 19.23
CA VAL A 562 -5.78 22.28 19.17
C VAL A 562 -7.02 21.46 19.47
N VAL A 563 -7.91 21.96 20.34
CA VAL A 563 -9.02 21.17 20.87
C VAL A 563 -10.35 21.51 20.18
N VAL A 564 -11.05 20.48 19.72
CA VAL A 564 -12.47 20.51 19.36
C VAL A 564 -13.27 19.80 20.44
N ARG A 565 -14.38 20.42 20.88
CA ARG A 565 -15.29 19.87 21.89
C ARG A 565 -16.57 19.39 21.22
N PHE A 566 -16.98 18.19 21.56
CA PHE A 566 -18.27 17.64 21.20
C PHE A 566 -19.10 17.54 22.47
N VAL A 567 -20.13 18.37 22.55
CA VAL A 567 -20.98 18.52 23.74
C VAL A 567 -22.31 17.85 23.52
N ARG A 568 -22.85 17.21 24.56
CA ARG A 568 -24.13 16.51 24.50
C ARG A 568 -25.33 17.45 24.44
#